data_AF-A0AAW9K6L9-F1
#
_entry.id   AF-A0AAW9K6L9-F1
#
_cell.length_a   1.000
_cell.length_b   1.000
_cell.length_c   1.000
_cell.angle_alpha   90.00
_cell.angle_beta   90.00
_cell.angle_gamma   90.00
#
_symmetry.space_group_name_H-M   'P 1'
#
loop_
_entity.id
_entity.type
_entity.pdbx_description
1 polymer ?
#
loop_
_entity_poly.entity_id
_entity_poly.type
_entity_poly.pdbx_seq_one_letter_code
_entity_poly.pdbx_strand_id
1 'polypeptide(L)'
;DLNKELKEIVKETFYKVSKEYDLIVLEGSGSCAEINLKDKDIANMSMAEASDSPVILVSDIDRGGVFASVLGTIMLLDEDERKRVKGVIINKFRGNTEFFKPAMKQLEDIIKIPVLGAMPYFDLDIEDEDSVTERLSNNKEGKLDVAVIRLPYMSN
;
A
#
# COMPACT_ATOMS: atom_id res chain seq x y z
N ASP A 1 -15.34 20.40 -4.04
CA ASP A 1 -15.19 21.27 -2.86
C ASP A 1 -14.79 20.53 -1.61
N LEU A 2 -15.55 19.51 -1.17
CA LEU A 2 -15.24 18.73 0.05
C LEU A 2 -13.80 18.18 0.12
N ASN A 3 -13.27 17.60 -0.97
CA ASN A 3 -11.90 17.07 -0.96
C ASN A 3 -10.83 18.13 -0.73
N LYS A 4 -11.04 19.37 -1.15
CA LYS A 4 -10.05 20.45 -0.93
C LYS A 4 -9.99 20.81 0.55
N GLU A 5 -11.15 20.89 1.19
CA GLU A 5 -11.25 21.13 2.64
C GLU A 5 -10.63 19.98 3.44
N LEU A 6 -10.91 18.73 3.06
CA LEU A 6 -10.32 17.55 3.70
C LEU A 6 -8.79 17.52 3.58
N LYS A 7 -8.23 17.89 2.42
CA LYS A 7 -6.77 17.98 2.23
C LYS A 7 -6.12 18.94 3.23
N GLU A 8 -6.72 20.12 3.43
CA GLU A 8 -6.21 21.09 4.41
C GLU A 8 -6.35 20.57 5.85
N ILE A 9 -7.49 19.97 6.20
CA ILE A 9 -7.72 19.41 7.54
C ILE A 9 -6.71 18.30 7.86
N VAL A 10 -6.48 17.37 6.94
CA VAL A 10 -5.52 16.26 7.13
C VAL A 10 -4.11 16.81 7.26
N LYS A 11 -3.73 17.76 6.40
CA LYS A 11 -2.43 18.43 6.46
C LYS A 11 -2.20 19.14 7.79
N GLU A 12 -3.15 19.95 8.25
CA GLU A 12 -3.06 20.63 9.54
C GLU A 12 -2.98 19.65 10.72
N THR A 13 -3.73 18.56 10.65
CA THR A 13 -3.71 17.51 11.66
C THR A 13 -2.34 16.84 11.72
N PHE A 14 -1.77 16.47 10.56
CA PHE A 14 -0.41 15.94 10.47
C PHE A 14 0.61 16.90 11.10
N TYR A 15 0.57 18.20 10.77
CA TYR A 15 1.51 19.19 11.33
C TYR A 15 1.37 19.42 12.83
N LYS A 16 0.20 19.16 13.41
CA LYS A 16 0.01 19.21 14.88
C LYS A 16 0.67 18.00 15.51
N VAL A 17 0.35 16.80 15.00
CA VAL A 17 0.89 15.53 15.50
C VAL A 17 2.41 15.46 15.33
N SER A 18 2.95 15.94 14.21
CA SER A 18 4.40 15.91 13.94
C SER A 18 5.26 16.74 14.89
N LYS A 19 4.67 17.60 15.72
CA LYS A 19 5.38 18.31 16.79
C LYS A 19 5.58 17.47 18.04
N GLU A 20 4.84 16.38 18.18
CA GLU A 20 4.82 15.54 19.37
C GLU A 20 5.62 14.25 19.20
N TYR A 21 6.00 13.89 17.96
CA TYR A 21 6.69 12.64 17.64
C TYR A 21 7.93 12.89 16.77
N ASP A 22 9.01 12.18 17.09
CA ASP A 22 10.28 12.24 16.32
C ASP A 22 10.19 11.52 14.98
N LEU A 23 9.30 10.52 14.88
CA LEU A 23 9.09 9.70 13.69
C LEU A 23 7.60 9.43 13.51
N ILE A 24 7.11 9.65 12.29
CA ILE A 24 5.76 9.30 11.87
C ILE A 24 5.86 8.41 10.64
N VAL A 25 5.10 7.32 10.64
CA VAL A 25 4.89 6.47 9.48
C VAL A 25 3.48 6.74 8.97
N LEU A 26 3.38 7.13 7.70
CA LEU A 26 2.12 7.37 7.02
C LEU A 26 1.82 6.17 6.12
N GLU A 27 0.74 5.46 6.41
CA GLU A 27 0.24 4.40 5.54
C GLU A 27 -0.73 5.00 4.52
N GLY A 28 -0.49 4.69 3.25
CA GLY A 28 -1.38 5.06 2.16
C GLY A 28 -2.62 4.17 2.11
N SER A 29 -3.61 4.55 1.30
CA SER A 29 -4.83 3.76 1.11
C SER A 29 -4.89 3.23 -0.31
N GLY A 30 -4.82 1.91 -0.48
CA GLY A 30 -4.87 1.25 -1.78
C GLY A 30 -3.60 1.49 -2.59
N SER A 31 -3.73 1.66 -3.92
CA SER A 31 -2.59 2.04 -4.75
C SER A 31 -2.41 3.56 -4.73
N CYS A 32 -1.23 4.02 -5.16
CA CYS A 32 -0.90 5.44 -5.32
C CYS A 32 -0.98 5.92 -6.78
N ALA A 33 -1.41 5.05 -7.70
CA ALA A 33 -1.39 5.26 -9.15
C ALA A 33 -2.77 5.20 -9.82
N GLU A 34 -3.84 5.47 -9.07
CA GLU A 34 -5.23 5.50 -9.50
C GLU A 34 -5.46 6.76 -10.32
N ILE A 35 -5.11 6.67 -11.61
CA ILE A 35 -5.14 7.79 -12.57
C ILE A 35 -6.51 8.51 -12.55
N ASN A 36 -7.60 7.76 -12.37
CA ASN A 36 -8.96 8.29 -12.34
C ASN A 36 -9.32 9.01 -11.02
N LEU A 37 -8.52 8.87 -9.96
CA LEU A 37 -8.74 9.44 -8.64
C LEU A 37 -7.63 10.40 -8.20
N LYS A 38 -6.60 10.63 -9.02
CA LYS A 38 -5.43 11.45 -8.67
C LYS A 38 -5.77 12.80 -8.05
N ASP A 39 -6.67 13.58 -8.66
CA ASP A 39 -7.09 14.90 -8.13
C ASP A 39 -7.78 14.81 -6.76
N LYS A 40 -8.36 13.64 -6.47
CA LYS A 40 -9.12 13.33 -5.26
C LYS A 40 -8.29 12.58 -4.21
N ASP A 41 -7.06 12.20 -4.51
CA ASP A 41 -6.17 11.53 -3.58
C ASP A 41 -5.92 12.42 -2.36
N ILE A 42 -6.12 11.89 -1.16
CA ILE A 42 -5.85 12.57 0.11
C ILE A 42 -4.92 11.77 1.02
N ALA A 43 -4.63 10.51 0.66
CA ALA A 43 -3.98 9.54 1.54
C ALA A 43 -2.60 9.12 1.01
N ASN A 44 -2.38 9.20 -0.30
CA ASN A 44 -1.18 8.68 -0.95
C ASN A 44 -0.19 9.80 -1.31
N MET A 45 0.00 10.08 -2.60
CA MET A 45 1.01 11.03 -3.07
C MET A 45 0.68 12.47 -2.68
N SER A 46 -0.61 12.83 -2.63
CA SER A 46 -1.03 14.16 -2.13
C SER A 46 -0.62 14.38 -0.67
N MET A 47 -0.70 13.34 0.17
CA MET A 47 -0.26 13.43 1.57
C MET A 47 1.26 13.42 1.69
N ALA A 48 1.95 12.59 0.90
CA ALA A 48 3.41 12.58 0.83
C ALA A 48 3.96 13.94 0.40
N GLU A 49 3.31 14.62 -0.54
CA GLU A 49 3.64 15.99 -0.93
C GLU A 49 3.38 16.98 0.20
N ALA A 50 2.19 16.94 0.82
CA ALA A 50 1.80 17.87 1.87
C ALA A 50 2.68 17.78 3.14
N SER A 51 3.20 16.59 3.45
CA SER A 51 4.10 16.31 4.57
C SER A 51 5.59 16.38 4.21
N ASP A 52 5.91 16.59 2.92
CA ASP A 52 7.25 16.44 2.36
C ASP A 52 7.96 15.10 2.72
N SER A 53 7.18 14.02 2.74
CA SER A 53 7.66 12.71 3.14
C SER A 53 8.25 11.92 1.96
N PRO A 54 9.33 11.14 2.18
CA PRO A 54 9.76 10.12 1.24
C PRO A 54 8.74 8.97 1.19
N VAL A 55 8.61 8.33 0.03
CA VAL A 55 7.67 7.21 -0.19
C VAL A 55 8.43 5.91 -0.36
N ILE A 56 7.94 4.85 0.28
CA ILE A 56 8.35 3.47 0.02
C ILE A 56 7.15 2.75 -0.59
N LEU A 57 7.32 2.19 -1.79
CA LEU A 57 6.28 1.39 -2.43
C LEU A 57 6.37 -0.05 -1.94
N VAL A 58 5.27 -0.62 -1.46
CA VAL A 58 5.19 -2.01 -1.02
C VAL A 58 4.34 -2.79 -2.02
N SER A 59 4.86 -3.89 -2.55
CA SER A 59 4.14 -4.69 -3.57
C SER A 59 4.04 -6.16 -3.17
N ASP A 60 2.83 -6.71 -3.26
CA ASP A 60 2.50 -8.10 -2.90
C ASP A 60 2.91 -9.06 -4.03
N ILE A 61 3.86 -9.96 -3.76
CA ILE A 61 4.28 -10.97 -4.74
C ILE A 61 3.33 -12.16 -4.86
N ASP A 62 2.52 -12.43 -3.83
CA ASP A 62 1.64 -13.61 -3.76
C ASP A 62 0.54 -13.56 -4.84
N ARG A 63 0.17 -12.34 -5.27
CA ARG A 63 -0.79 -12.10 -6.37
C ARG A 63 -0.19 -12.32 -7.77
N GLY A 64 1.11 -12.55 -7.87
CA GLY A 64 1.83 -12.66 -9.13
C GLY A 64 2.02 -11.31 -9.83
N GLY A 65 2.91 -11.27 -10.82
CA GLY A 65 3.13 -10.06 -11.64
C GLY A 65 3.78 -8.88 -10.93
N VAL A 66 4.40 -9.09 -9.76
CA VAL A 66 4.95 -8.02 -8.89
C VAL A 66 5.83 -7.01 -9.63
N PHE A 67 6.70 -7.47 -10.54
CA PHE A 67 7.59 -6.59 -11.31
C PHE A 67 6.81 -5.67 -12.26
N ALA A 68 5.80 -6.22 -12.94
CA ALA A 68 4.95 -5.45 -13.85
C ALA A 68 4.07 -4.48 -13.07
N SER A 69 3.57 -4.87 -11.90
CA SER A 69 2.82 -3.99 -11.00
C SER A 69 3.66 -2.81 -10.53
N VAL A 70 4.86 -3.06 -9.99
CA VAL A 70 5.78 -2.00 -9.55
C VAL A 70 6.14 -1.07 -10.71
N LEU A 71 6.56 -1.64 -11.85
CA LEU A 71 6.90 -0.84 -13.03
C LEU A 71 5.72 0.01 -13.49
N GLY A 72 4.53 -0.59 -13.59
CA GLY A 72 3.30 0.09 -13.98
C GLY A 72 2.99 1.26 -13.05
N THR A 73 3.00 1.03 -11.73
CA THR A 73 2.80 2.08 -10.72
C THR A 73 3.79 3.23 -10.92
N ILE A 74 5.09 2.95 -11.01
CA ILE A 74 6.13 3.99 -11.17
C ILE A 74 5.97 4.76 -12.49
N MET A 75 5.55 4.11 -13.58
CA MET A 75 5.33 4.75 -14.87
C MET A 75 4.10 5.66 -14.90
N LEU A 76 3.11 5.40 -14.04
CA LEU A 76 1.88 6.21 -13.92
C LEU A 76 2.06 7.44 -13.02
N LEU A 77 3.07 7.44 -12.15
CA LEU A 77 3.45 8.60 -11.37
C LEU A 77 4.07 9.69 -12.25
N ASP A 78 3.77 10.95 -11.93
CA ASP A 78 4.47 12.08 -12.51
C ASP A 78 5.93 12.18 -12.01
N GLU A 79 6.68 13.14 -12.55
CA GLU A 79 8.11 13.24 -12.27
C GLU A 79 8.39 13.54 -10.78
N ASP A 80 7.57 14.38 -10.14
CA ASP A 80 7.79 14.81 -8.77
C ASP A 80 7.32 13.74 -7.79
N GLU A 81 6.22 13.07 -8.08
CA GLU A 81 5.77 11.87 -7.41
C GLU A 81 6.83 10.76 -7.48
N ARG A 82 7.37 10.50 -8.67
CA ARG A 82 8.42 9.48 -8.85
C ARG A 82 9.68 9.82 -8.07
N LYS A 83 10.09 11.09 -8.01
CA LYS A 83 11.24 11.54 -7.20
C LYS A 83 11.03 11.31 -5.71
N ARG A 84 9.79 11.32 -5.22
CA ARG A 84 9.47 11.04 -3.79
C ARG A 84 9.64 9.57 -3.45
N VAL A 85 9.48 8.65 -4.41
CA VAL A 85 9.70 7.22 -4.16
C VAL A 85 11.18 6.94 -3.96
N LYS A 86 11.56 6.56 -2.73
CA LYS A 86 12.94 6.27 -2.32
C LYS A 86 13.27 4.80 -2.27
N GLY A 87 12.27 3.92 -2.39
CA GLY A 87 12.52 2.50 -2.45
C GLY A 87 11.28 1.67 -2.70
N VAL A 88 11.51 0.41 -3.04
CA VAL A 88 10.47 -0.61 -3.21
C VAL A 88 10.73 -1.77 -2.26
N ILE A 89 9.70 -2.27 -1.59
CA ILE A 89 9.71 -3.50 -0.81
C ILE A 89 8.82 -4.52 -1.51
N ILE A 90 9.37 -5.72 -1.73
CA ILE A 90 8.60 -6.86 -2.22
C ILE A 90 8.07 -7.63 -1.00
N ASN A 91 6.77 -7.59 -0.76
CA ASN A 91 6.13 -8.20 0.41
C ASN A 91 5.67 -9.64 0.13
N LYS A 92 5.43 -10.41 1.20
CA LYS A 92 4.94 -11.80 1.18
C LYS A 92 5.84 -12.78 0.41
N PHE A 93 7.14 -12.55 0.45
CA PHE A 93 8.10 -13.40 -0.25
C PHE A 93 8.19 -14.79 0.40
N ARG A 94 8.14 -15.84 -0.45
CA ARG A 94 8.29 -17.24 -0.03
C ARG A 94 9.52 -17.84 -0.70
N GLY A 95 10.38 -18.48 0.08
CA GLY A 95 11.60 -19.16 -0.41
C GLY A 95 12.88 -18.44 -0.02
N ASN A 96 13.97 -18.73 -0.74
CA ASN A 96 15.30 -18.19 -0.45
C ASN A 96 15.54 -16.90 -1.24
N THR A 97 15.73 -15.78 -0.52
CA THR A 97 15.92 -14.44 -1.08
C THR A 97 17.20 -14.33 -1.93
N GLU A 98 18.22 -15.17 -1.72
CA GLU A 98 19.45 -15.16 -2.51
C GLU A 98 19.18 -15.43 -4.01
N PHE A 99 18.25 -16.33 -4.33
CA PHE A 99 17.87 -16.60 -5.71
C PHE A 99 17.03 -15.47 -6.32
N PHE A 100 16.47 -14.59 -5.49
CA PHE A 100 15.62 -13.48 -5.93
C PHE A 100 16.40 -12.18 -6.16
N LYS A 101 17.60 -12.04 -5.57
CA LYS A 101 18.47 -10.86 -5.74
C LYS A 101 18.69 -10.44 -7.20
N PRO A 102 18.96 -11.35 -8.16
CA PRO A 102 19.15 -10.95 -9.56
C PRO A 102 17.89 -10.30 -10.16
N ALA A 103 16.71 -10.79 -9.82
CA ALA A 103 15.43 -10.26 -10.32
C ALA A 103 15.11 -8.89 -9.69
N MET A 104 15.38 -8.72 -8.39
CA MET A 104 15.30 -7.40 -7.74
C MET A 104 16.26 -6.41 -8.41
N LYS A 105 17.47 -6.84 -8.74
CA LYS A 105 18.45 -5.97 -9.41
C LYS A 105 18.00 -5.54 -10.81
N GLN A 106 17.43 -6.47 -11.58
CA GLN A 106 16.85 -6.13 -12.89
C GLN A 106 15.72 -5.09 -12.76
N LEU A 107 14.86 -5.21 -11.75
CA LEU A 107 13.83 -4.22 -11.49
C LEU A 107 14.43 -2.85 -11.19
N GLU A 108 15.40 -2.76 -10.26
CA GLU A 108 16.11 -1.51 -9.95
C GLU A 108 16.70 -0.85 -11.19
N ASP A 109 17.32 -1.65 -12.06
CA ASP A 109 17.95 -1.16 -13.27
C ASP A 109 16.92 -0.62 -14.29
N ILE A 110 15.67 -1.08 -14.24
CA ILE A 110 14.57 -0.57 -15.07
C ILE A 110 13.97 0.70 -14.44
N ILE A 111 13.58 0.65 -13.16
CA ILE A 111 12.83 1.74 -12.51
C ILE A 111 13.72 2.86 -11.97
N LYS A 112 15.03 2.64 -11.87
CA LYS A 112 16.04 3.56 -11.31
C LYS A 112 15.76 3.99 -9.86
N ILE A 113 15.09 3.14 -9.11
CA ILE A 113 14.75 3.27 -7.70
C ILE A 113 15.22 1.97 -7.01
N PRO A 114 15.84 2.05 -5.82
CA PRO A 114 16.36 0.86 -5.14
C PRO A 114 15.23 -0.07 -4.68
N VAL A 115 15.45 -1.38 -4.78
CA VAL A 115 14.61 -2.40 -4.18
C VAL A 115 15.24 -2.72 -2.83
N LEU A 116 14.63 -2.21 -1.77
CA LEU A 116 15.16 -2.28 -0.40
C LEU A 116 15.26 -3.72 0.12
N GLY A 117 14.44 -4.61 -0.43
CA GLY A 117 14.51 -6.04 -0.18
C GLY A 117 13.17 -6.75 -0.39
N ALA A 118 13.17 -8.02 -0.02
CA ALA A 118 11.98 -8.86 0.00
C ALA A 118 11.63 -9.21 1.45
N MET A 119 10.45 -8.81 1.90
CA MET A 119 9.93 -9.15 3.22
C MET A 119 9.39 -10.59 3.18
N PRO A 120 9.85 -11.49 4.06
CA PRO A 120 9.32 -12.84 4.15
C PRO A 120 7.82 -12.84 4.43
N TYR A 121 7.13 -13.86 3.95
CA TYR A 121 5.77 -14.12 4.38
C TYR A 121 5.74 -14.51 5.87
N PHE A 122 4.92 -13.80 6.64
CA PHE A 122 4.58 -14.15 8.01
C PHE A 122 3.08 -14.42 8.09
N ASP A 123 2.71 -15.49 8.77
CA ASP A 123 1.33 -15.70 9.19
C ASP A 123 1.13 -14.93 10.50
N LEU A 124 0.41 -13.81 10.41
CA LEU A 124 0.15 -12.92 11.54
C LEU A 124 -1.35 -12.99 11.85
N ASP A 125 -1.67 -13.27 13.11
CA ASP A 125 -3.03 -13.19 13.62
C ASP A 125 -3.36 -11.73 13.99
N ILE A 126 -3.44 -10.89 12.95
CA ILE A 126 -3.92 -9.52 13.02
C ILE A 126 -5.30 -9.45 12.37
N GLU A 127 -6.12 -8.50 12.81
CA GLU A 127 -7.41 -8.23 12.18
C GLU A 127 -7.17 -7.64 10.78
N ASP A 128 -7.88 -8.15 9.77
CA ASP A 128 -7.80 -7.62 8.41
C ASP A 128 -8.43 -6.22 8.38
N GLU A 129 -7.68 -5.22 7.92
CA GLU A 129 -8.21 -3.90 7.59
C GLU A 129 -9.00 -3.98 6.26
N ASP A 130 -10.32 -3.92 6.38
CA ASP A 130 -11.35 -3.83 5.33
C ASP A 130 -11.33 -4.79 4.11
N SER A 131 -12.49 -5.47 3.96
CA SER A 131 -13.12 -5.98 2.73
C SER A 131 -12.53 -7.16 1.94
N VAL A 132 -11.22 -7.45 2.02
CA VAL A 132 -10.61 -8.59 1.30
C VAL A 132 -10.30 -9.75 2.25
N THR A 133 -11.27 -10.10 3.07
CA THR A 133 -11.17 -11.22 4.00
C THR A 133 -11.50 -12.53 3.24
N GLU A 134 -10.56 -13.47 3.17
CA GLU A 134 -10.85 -14.87 2.82
C GLU A 134 -11.48 -15.64 4.01
N ARG A 135 -11.53 -15.03 5.21
CA ARG A 135 -11.92 -15.67 6.48
C ARG A 135 -13.41 -15.99 6.65
N LEU A 136 -14.20 -15.99 5.58
CA LEU A 136 -15.49 -16.70 5.58
C LEU A 136 -15.30 -18.11 5.05
N SER A 137 -14.37 -18.87 5.64
CA SER A 137 -14.30 -20.31 5.40
C SER A 137 -15.42 -20.97 6.18
N ASN A 138 -16.40 -21.55 5.49
CA ASN A 138 -17.43 -22.43 6.05
C ASN A 138 -16.81 -23.73 6.57
N ASN A 139 -16.04 -23.65 7.66
CA ASN A 139 -15.39 -24.81 8.24
C ASN A 139 -16.24 -25.40 9.38
N LYS A 140 -17.02 -26.42 8.99
CA LYS A 140 -17.48 -27.61 9.73
C LYS A 140 -18.95 -27.72 10.18
N GLU A 141 -19.40 -28.97 10.03
CA GLU A 141 -20.66 -29.63 10.41
C GLU A 141 -21.27 -29.15 11.74
N GLY A 142 -22.20 -28.21 11.65
CA GLY A 142 -23.14 -27.87 12.72
C GLY A 142 -24.57 -28.22 12.31
N LYS A 143 -25.46 -28.44 13.29
CA LYS A 143 -26.92 -28.60 13.02
C LYS A 143 -27.63 -27.27 12.78
N LEU A 144 -26.93 -26.15 12.95
CA LEU A 144 -27.46 -24.80 12.82
C LEU A 144 -26.91 -24.16 11.55
N ASP A 145 -27.80 -23.67 10.72
CA ASP A 145 -27.48 -22.91 9.52
C ASP A 145 -27.53 -21.42 9.85
N VAL A 146 -26.43 -20.70 9.57
CA VAL A 146 -26.31 -19.27 9.84
C VAL A 146 -25.90 -18.58 8.54
N ALA A 147 -26.76 -17.70 8.05
CA ALA A 147 -26.49 -16.89 6.87
C ALA A 147 -26.18 -15.44 7.29
N VAL A 148 -25.05 -14.90 6.81
CA VAL A 148 -24.70 -13.49 6.95
C VAL A 148 -24.92 -12.81 5.60
N ILE A 149 -25.76 -11.77 5.55
CA ILE A 149 -26.07 -11.05 4.32
C ILE A 149 -24.98 -10.01 4.06
N ARG A 150 -24.20 -10.19 2.98
CA ARG A 150 -23.23 -9.20 2.54
C ARG A 150 -23.93 -8.03 1.84
N LEU A 151 -24.25 -6.97 2.60
CA LEU A 151 -24.77 -5.72 2.05
C LEU A 151 -23.68 -4.95 1.29
N PRO A 152 -24.03 -4.11 0.29
CA PRO A 152 -23.06 -3.37 -0.54
C PRO A 152 -22.12 -2.44 0.24
N TYR A 153 -22.49 -2.04 1.45
CA TYR A 153 -21.78 -1.05 2.28
C TYR A 153 -21.69 -1.50 3.74
N MET A 154 -21.14 -2.68 4.02
CA MET A 154 -20.76 -3.03 5.39
C MET A 154 -19.36 -2.49 5.68
N SER A 155 -19.28 -1.61 6.68
CA SER A 155 -18.07 -1.28 7.42
C SER A 155 -17.90 -2.29 8.55
N ASN A 156 -16.66 -2.57 8.94
CA ASN A 156 -16.37 -3.15 10.26
C ASN A 156 -16.89 -2.22 11.37
#